data_AF-A0A7C7T605-F1
#
_entry.id   AF-A0A7C7T605-F1
#
_cell.length_a   1.000
_cell.length_b   1.000
_cell.length_c   1.000
_cell.angle_alpha   90.00
_cell.angle_beta   90.00
_cell.angle_gamma   90.00
#
_symmetry.space_group_name_H-M   'P 1'
#
loop_
_entity.id
_entity.type
_entity.pdbx_description
1 polymer ?
#
loop_
_entity_poly.entity_id
_entity_poly.type
_entity_poly.pdbx_seq_one_letter_code
_entity_poly.pdbx_strand_id
1 'polypeptide(L)'
;MTALVCPKCGKAASGSFCQECGAKVAGSFCQECGAQITATAKYCNRCGNRNSVSEHRAAATATLGGKNLPWWIAGAAMFALIVALATQMMQSGGPSIPTASPITSQPGGGAMTGMLPDLSTMTPVEAANRLFNRVMTAVTAGDSTEAQQFMPMAIGAYERARPLDNDGLFHLSMLQRTAMQLEAALETAEEILEDNSDHLLGLSAAAKAAVELDRGDIAAAYYERVLEVYGSQIEQDIAEYMDHAPITDNLRTEAEAFLGGR
;
A
#
# COMPACT_ATOMS: atom_id res chain seq x y z
N MET A 1 -23.84 31.69 -1.38
CA MET A 1 -22.95 30.65 -1.95
C MET A 1 -23.85 29.50 -2.34
N THR A 2 -24.03 29.24 -3.64
CA THR A 2 -24.88 28.15 -4.11
C THR A 2 -24.17 26.83 -3.82
N ALA A 3 -24.70 26.02 -2.90
CA ALA A 3 -24.14 24.71 -2.61
C ALA A 3 -24.27 23.83 -3.86
N LEU A 4 -23.14 23.29 -4.35
CA LEU A 4 -23.15 22.30 -5.42
C LEU A 4 -23.76 21.01 -4.88
N VAL A 5 -24.70 20.42 -5.61
CA VAL A 5 -25.29 19.14 -5.26
C VAL A 5 -24.48 18.04 -5.91
N CYS A 6 -24.08 17.02 -5.14
CA CYS A 6 -23.34 15.88 -5.66
C CYS A 6 -24.22 15.11 -6.68
N PRO A 7 -23.76 14.91 -7.93
CA PRO A 7 -24.54 14.19 -8.95
C PRO A 7 -24.67 12.69 -8.67
N LYS A 8 -23.89 12.14 -7.71
CA LYS A 8 -23.93 10.73 -7.32
C LYS A 8 -24.85 10.42 -6.16
N CYS A 9 -24.92 11.29 -5.13
CA CYS A 9 -25.70 11.03 -3.91
C CYS A 9 -26.74 12.10 -3.58
N GLY A 10 -26.82 13.19 -4.34
CA GLY A 10 -27.82 14.25 -4.14
C GLY A 10 -27.61 15.12 -2.89
N LYS A 11 -26.53 14.92 -2.12
CA LYS A 11 -26.19 15.74 -0.95
C LYS A 11 -25.42 17.00 -1.33
N ALA A 12 -25.47 18.02 -0.47
CA ALA A 12 -24.66 19.22 -0.62
C ALA A 12 -23.17 18.84 -0.56
N ALA A 13 -22.38 19.33 -1.50
CA ALA A 13 -20.96 19.09 -1.59
C ALA A 13 -20.20 20.41 -1.62
N SER A 14 -19.06 20.42 -0.92
CA SER A 14 -18.06 21.48 -0.94
C SER A 14 -16.70 20.84 -1.26
N GLY A 15 -15.93 21.48 -2.16
CA GLY A 15 -14.65 20.94 -2.63
C GLY A 15 -14.75 20.07 -3.88
N SER A 16 -13.61 19.52 -4.31
CA SER A 16 -13.46 18.69 -5.53
C SER A 16 -14.08 17.30 -5.37
N PHE A 17 -14.43 16.90 -4.15
CA PHE A 17 -14.97 15.60 -3.80
C PHE A 17 -16.12 15.76 -2.80
N CYS A 18 -17.13 14.90 -2.89
CA CYS A 18 -18.24 14.89 -1.96
C CYS A 18 -17.80 14.24 -0.63
N GLN A 19 -17.99 14.95 0.48
CA GLN A 19 -17.63 14.46 1.82
C GLN A 19 -18.47 13.26 2.28
N GLU A 20 -19.65 13.06 1.69
CA GLU A 20 -20.59 12.02 2.08
C GLU A 20 -20.40 10.71 1.30
N CYS A 21 -19.99 10.79 0.03
CA CYS A 21 -19.91 9.61 -0.84
C CYS A 21 -18.59 9.45 -1.61
N GLY A 22 -17.64 10.38 -1.43
CA GLY A 22 -16.33 10.37 -2.09
C GLY A 22 -16.34 10.67 -3.59
N ALA A 23 -17.52 10.82 -4.22
CA ALA A 23 -17.61 11.09 -5.65
C ALA A 23 -17.01 12.45 -6.01
N LYS A 24 -16.29 12.51 -7.14
CA LYS A 24 -15.72 13.76 -7.66
C LYS A 24 -16.84 14.74 -8.03
N VAL A 25 -16.79 15.94 -7.47
CA VAL A 25 -17.74 17.02 -7.74
C VAL A 25 -17.02 18.06 -8.58
N ALA A 26 -17.66 18.52 -9.65
CA ALA A 26 -17.04 19.41 -10.62
C ALA A 26 -16.76 20.80 -10.00
N GLY A 27 -15.55 20.98 -9.49
CA GLY A 27 -15.02 22.26 -9.03
C GLY A 27 -13.52 22.17 -8.79
N SER A 28 -12.78 23.19 -9.21
CA SER A 28 -11.37 23.33 -8.86
C SER A 28 -11.25 24.27 -7.67
N PHE A 29 -10.49 23.87 -6.65
CA PHE A 29 -10.30 24.63 -5.41
C PHE A 29 -8.81 24.83 -5.17
N CYS A 30 -8.45 25.97 -4.60
CA CYS A 30 -7.08 26.25 -4.19
C CYS A 30 -6.74 25.38 -2.97
N GLN A 31 -5.68 24.59 -3.06
CA GLN A 31 -5.23 23.70 -1.98
C GLN A 31 -4.71 24.45 -0.74
N GLU A 32 -4.37 25.74 -0.90
CA GLU A 32 -3.76 26.56 0.14
C GLU A 32 -4.80 27.34 0.97
N CYS A 33 -5.86 27.83 0.34
CA CYS A 33 -6.86 28.66 1.01
C CYS A 33 -8.31 28.19 0.84
N GLY A 34 -8.55 27.09 0.11
CA GLY A 34 -9.88 26.53 -0.12
C GLY A 34 -10.79 27.34 -1.06
N ALA A 35 -10.32 28.46 -1.62
CA ALA A 35 -11.12 29.28 -2.52
C ALA A 35 -11.40 28.55 -3.84
N GLN A 36 -12.63 28.71 -4.36
CA GLN A 36 -12.99 28.19 -5.68
C GLN A 36 -12.20 28.93 -6.77
N ILE A 37 -11.58 28.17 -7.67
CA ILE A 37 -10.78 28.68 -8.79
C ILE A 37 -11.31 28.14 -10.10
N THR A 38 -11.13 28.89 -11.19
CA THR A 38 -11.40 28.35 -12.52
C THR A 38 -10.32 27.33 -12.88
N ALA A 39 -10.70 26.24 -13.54
CA ALA A 39 -9.79 25.13 -13.86
C ALA A 39 -8.58 25.53 -14.75
N THR A 40 -8.62 26.74 -15.33
CA THR A 40 -7.56 27.30 -16.18
C THR A 40 -6.75 28.42 -15.51
N ALA A 41 -7.07 28.82 -14.27
CA ALA A 41 -6.32 29.86 -13.57
C ALA A 41 -4.95 29.34 -13.13
N LYS A 42 -3.88 30.07 -13.51
CA LYS A 42 -2.49 29.78 -13.09
C LYS A 42 -2.21 30.19 -11.64
N TYR A 43 -2.96 31.15 -11.11
CA TYR A 43 -2.81 31.70 -9.76
C TYR A 43 -4.18 31.85 -9.09
N CYS A 44 -4.25 31.69 -7.77
CA CYS A 44 -5.47 31.95 -7.00
C CYS A 44 -5.68 33.46 -6.82
N ASN A 45 -6.83 33.98 -7.26
CA ASN A 45 -7.17 35.41 -7.11
C ASN A 45 -7.40 35.85 -5.65
N ARG A 46 -7.44 34.92 -4.69
CA ARG A 46 -7.69 35.22 -3.27
C ARG A 46 -6.43 35.21 -2.41
N CYS A 47 -5.55 34.22 -2.59
CA CYS A 47 -4.31 34.11 -1.80
C CYS A 47 -3.02 34.33 -2.60
N GLY A 48 -3.08 34.43 -3.93
CA GLY A 48 -1.91 34.65 -4.79
C GLY A 48 -1.08 33.40 -5.13
N ASN A 49 -1.32 32.26 -4.49
CA ASN A 49 -0.54 31.03 -4.74
C ASN A 49 -0.82 30.40 -6.12
N ARG A 50 0.21 29.71 -6.66
CA ARG A 50 0.17 29.03 -7.96
C ARG A 50 -0.71 27.78 -7.92
N ASN A 51 -1.35 27.46 -9.05
CA ASN A 51 -2.21 26.29 -9.21
C ASN A 51 -1.46 25.15 -9.96
N SER A 52 -1.04 24.12 -9.21
CA SER A 52 -0.26 22.97 -9.69
C SER A 52 -0.97 22.09 -10.74
N VAL A 53 -2.30 22.20 -10.86
CA VAL A 53 -3.09 21.43 -11.84
C VAL A 53 -2.74 21.80 -13.30
N SER A 54 -2.24 23.02 -13.52
CA SER A 54 -1.88 23.51 -14.87
C SER A 54 -0.52 22.99 -15.37
N GLU A 55 0.39 22.61 -14.48
CA GLU A 55 1.75 22.16 -14.81
C GLU A 55 1.75 20.72 -15.34
N HIS A 56 0.95 19.83 -14.73
CA HIS A 56 0.82 18.44 -15.19
C HIS A 56 0.21 18.31 -16.60
N ARG A 57 -0.71 19.20 -16.98
CA ARG A 57 -1.34 19.18 -18.32
C ARG A 57 -0.40 19.69 -19.41
N ALA A 58 0.47 20.64 -19.09
CA ALA A 58 1.49 21.15 -20.00
C ALA A 58 2.62 20.14 -20.24
N ALA A 59 2.99 19.36 -19.21
CA ALA A 59 3.94 18.25 -19.35
C ALA A 59 3.39 17.12 -20.22
N ALA A 60 2.09 16.80 -20.11
CA ALA A 60 1.43 15.77 -20.93
C ALA A 60 1.26 16.17 -22.41
N THR A 61 1.13 17.47 -22.72
CA THR A 61 1.10 17.94 -24.12
C THR A 61 2.49 18.05 -24.74
N ALA A 62 3.55 18.24 -23.96
CA ALA A 62 4.92 18.27 -24.45
C ALA A 62 5.42 16.89 -24.91
N THR A 63 4.98 15.80 -24.30
CA THR A 63 5.36 14.43 -24.69
C THR A 63 4.66 13.93 -25.96
N LEU A 64 3.51 14.52 -26.33
CA LEU A 64 2.76 14.17 -27.53
C LEU A 64 3.03 15.11 -28.73
N GLY A 65 3.90 16.12 -28.54
CA GLY A 65 4.24 17.13 -29.55
C GLY A 65 5.25 16.66 -30.61
N GLY A 66 4.80 15.85 -31.57
CA GLY A 66 5.08 16.02 -33.01
C GLY A 66 6.51 16.13 -33.57
N LYS A 67 7.60 15.76 -32.86
CA LYS A 67 8.97 15.82 -33.43
C LYS A 67 9.85 14.57 -33.30
N ASN A 68 9.30 13.41 -32.94
CA ASN A 68 10.08 12.16 -32.80
C ASN A 68 9.56 10.99 -33.67
N LEU A 69 9.16 11.30 -34.91
CA LEU A 69 8.67 10.31 -35.88
C LEU A 69 9.62 9.09 -36.10
N PRO A 70 10.97 9.21 -36.01
CA PRO A 70 11.85 8.05 -36.17
C PRO A 70 11.79 7.04 -35.01
N TRP A 71 11.55 7.48 -33.77
CA TRP A 71 11.55 6.60 -32.60
C TRP A 71 10.31 5.72 -32.49
N TRP A 72 9.18 6.15 -33.07
CA TRP A 72 7.98 5.33 -33.14
C TRP A 72 8.13 4.13 -34.05
N ILE A 73 8.94 4.22 -35.11
CA ILE A 73 9.24 3.09 -35.99
C ILE A 73 10.08 2.05 -35.25
N ALA A 74 11.06 2.47 -34.46
CA ALA A 74 11.86 1.57 -33.62
C ALA A 74 11.01 0.90 -32.52
N GLY A 75 10.13 1.66 -31.87
CA GLY A 75 9.19 1.12 -30.87
C GLY A 75 8.19 0.13 -31.47
N ALA A 76 7.61 0.45 -32.62
CA ALA A 76 6.67 -0.43 -33.32
C ALA A 76 7.35 -1.72 -33.83
N ALA A 77 8.59 -1.62 -34.35
CA ALA A 77 9.36 -2.77 -34.79
C ALA A 77 9.74 -3.69 -33.61
N MET A 78 10.15 -3.12 -32.47
CA MET A 78 10.46 -3.92 -31.28
C MET A 78 9.21 -4.58 -30.70
N PHE A 79 8.07 -3.88 -30.67
CA PHE A 79 6.80 -4.45 -30.24
C PHE A 79 6.36 -5.61 -31.16
N ALA A 80 6.46 -5.43 -32.48
CA ALA A 80 6.16 -6.49 -33.45
C ALA A 80 7.08 -7.72 -33.27
N LEU A 81 8.36 -7.50 -32.94
CA LEU A 81 9.32 -8.58 -32.69
C LEU A 81 9.04 -9.32 -31.38
N ILE A 82 8.65 -8.61 -30.31
CA ILE A 82 8.22 -9.21 -29.04
C ILE A 82 6.96 -10.08 -29.26
N VAL A 83 5.98 -9.58 -30.02
CA VAL A 83 4.78 -10.34 -30.37
C VAL A 83 5.13 -11.58 -31.20
N ALA A 84 6.01 -11.45 -32.19
CA ALA A 84 6.44 -12.58 -33.01
C ALA A 84 7.12 -13.68 -32.17
N LEU A 85 8.05 -13.30 -31.28
CA LEU A 85 8.72 -14.25 -30.37
C LEU A 85 7.74 -14.92 -29.40
N ALA A 86 6.78 -14.18 -28.86
CA ALA A 86 5.72 -14.73 -28.01
C ALA A 86 4.86 -15.77 -28.75
N THR A 87 4.50 -15.50 -30.01
CA THR A 87 3.74 -16.47 -30.83
C THR A 87 4.54 -17.71 -31.20
N GLN A 88 5.87 -17.61 -31.26
CA GLN A 88 6.77 -18.71 -31.61
C GLN A 88 7.07 -19.62 -30.41
N MET A 89 7.15 -19.06 -29.19
CA MET A 89 7.19 -19.84 -27.94
C MET A 89 5.89 -20.64 -27.72
N MET A 90 4.74 -20.11 -28.12
CA MET A 90 3.45 -20.80 -27.95
C MET A 90 3.21 -21.94 -28.96
N GLN A 91 3.99 -22.01 -30.06
CA GLN A 91 3.94 -23.11 -31.04
C GLN A 91 4.84 -24.30 -30.68
N SER A 92 5.74 -24.13 -29.71
CA SER A 92 6.65 -25.18 -29.24
C SER A 92 6.02 -25.96 -28.08
N GLY A 93 5.07 -26.83 -28.41
CA GLY A 93 4.63 -28.02 -27.63
C GLY A 93 4.43 -27.89 -26.11
N GLY A 94 3.17 -27.75 -25.67
CA GLY A 94 2.68 -28.01 -24.31
C GLY A 94 1.22 -28.47 -24.32
N PRO A 95 0.72 -29.19 -23.29
CA PRO A 95 -0.49 -30.04 -23.37
C PRO A 95 -1.78 -29.25 -23.61
N SER A 96 -2.72 -29.91 -24.29
CA SER A 96 -4.07 -29.41 -24.60
C SER A 96 -4.80 -28.85 -23.38
N ILE A 97 -4.98 -27.53 -23.36
CA ILE A 97 -5.90 -26.84 -22.44
C ILE A 97 -7.32 -27.08 -22.96
N PRO A 98 -8.29 -27.52 -22.12
CA PRO A 98 -9.67 -27.66 -22.57
C PRO A 98 -10.23 -26.29 -22.97
N THR A 99 -10.90 -26.27 -24.12
CA THR A 99 -11.59 -25.12 -24.70
C THR A 99 -12.49 -24.45 -23.67
N ALA A 100 -12.23 -23.16 -23.39
CA ALA A 100 -13.14 -22.35 -22.60
C ALA A 100 -14.50 -22.27 -23.32
N SER A 101 -15.55 -22.69 -22.62
CA SER A 101 -16.94 -22.48 -23.03
C SER A 101 -17.20 -20.99 -23.25
N PRO A 102 -18.11 -20.62 -24.18
CA PRO A 102 -18.47 -19.23 -24.39
C PRO A 102 -19.02 -18.65 -23.09
N ILE A 103 -18.48 -17.49 -22.71
CA ILE A 103 -18.95 -16.68 -21.60
C ILE A 103 -20.36 -16.20 -21.97
N THR A 104 -21.37 -16.97 -21.55
CA THR A 104 -22.73 -16.45 -21.41
C THR A 104 -22.62 -15.29 -20.44
N SER A 105 -23.02 -14.11 -20.90
CA SER A 105 -23.17 -12.92 -20.05
C SER A 105 -24.32 -13.18 -19.08
N GLN A 106 -24.01 -13.91 -18.01
CA GLN A 106 -24.89 -14.08 -16.88
C GLN A 106 -24.60 -12.92 -15.92
N PRO A 107 -25.61 -12.17 -15.47
CA PRO A 107 -25.42 -11.17 -14.44
C PRO A 107 -25.07 -11.91 -13.15
N GLY A 108 -23.78 -12.13 -12.93
CA GLY A 108 -23.20 -12.60 -11.68
C GLY A 108 -23.24 -11.50 -10.63
N GLY A 109 -24.42 -10.93 -10.39
CA GLY A 109 -24.78 -10.28 -9.15
C GLY A 109 -24.98 -11.34 -8.09
N GLY A 110 -23.93 -12.09 -7.78
CA GLY A 110 -23.78 -12.66 -6.46
C GLY A 110 -23.47 -11.49 -5.55
N ALA A 111 -24.51 -10.79 -5.11
CA ALA A 111 -24.40 -9.98 -3.91
C ALA A 111 -23.87 -10.93 -2.84
N MET A 112 -22.59 -10.80 -2.50
CA MET A 112 -22.18 -11.13 -1.16
C MET A 112 -23.09 -10.28 -0.27
N THR A 113 -24.16 -10.90 0.23
CA THR A 113 -24.79 -10.50 1.48
C THR A 113 -23.83 -10.81 2.64
N GLY A 114 -22.55 -10.47 2.47
CA GLY A 114 -21.71 -10.12 3.60
C GLY A 114 -22.35 -8.86 4.12
N MET A 115 -23.17 -9.01 5.16
CA MET A 115 -23.53 -7.93 6.06
C MET A 115 -22.31 -7.02 6.17
N LEU A 116 -22.44 -5.76 5.76
CA LEU A 116 -21.39 -4.77 5.98
C LEU A 116 -21.02 -4.91 7.47
N PRO A 117 -19.74 -5.21 7.80
CA PRO A 117 -19.34 -5.45 9.17
C PRO A 117 -19.89 -4.34 10.04
N ASP A 118 -20.61 -4.71 11.10
CA ASP A 118 -21.20 -3.71 12.00
C ASP A 118 -20.06 -3.00 12.73
N LEU A 119 -19.66 -1.85 12.20
CA LEU A 119 -18.56 -1.07 12.75
C LEU A 119 -18.88 -0.51 14.14
N SER A 120 -20.16 -0.53 14.55
CA SER A 120 -20.58 0.00 15.86
C SER A 120 -20.24 -0.93 17.02
N THR A 121 -19.86 -2.18 16.75
CA THR A 121 -19.51 -3.17 17.77
C THR A 121 -18.02 -3.50 17.83
N MET A 122 -17.21 -2.99 16.90
CA MET A 122 -15.77 -3.25 16.84
C MET A 122 -14.97 -2.24 17.66
N THR A 123 -13.93 -2.71 18.35
CA THR A 123 -12.92 -1.82 18.91
C THR A 123 -12.10 -1.15 17.80
N PRO A 124 -11.45 0.00 18.07
CA PRO A 124 -10.58 0.66 17.09
C PRO A 124 -9.47 -0.26 16.55
N VAL A 125 -8.85 -1.07 17.42
CA VAL A 125 -7.80 -2.03 17.03
C VAL A 125 -8.38 -3.15 16.17
N GLU A 126 -9.54 -3.72 16.52
CA GLU A 126 -10.16 -4.75 15.67
C GLU A 126 -10.49 -4.22 14.27
N ALA A 127 -10.95 -2.96 14.18
CA ALA A 127 -11.19 -2.31 12.89
C ALA A 127 -9.90 -2.12 12.08
N ALA A 128 -8.78 -1.78 12.76
CA ALA A 128 -7.45 -1.71 12.16
C ALA A 128 -6.98 -3.09 11.67
N ASN A 129 -7.12 -4.15 12.48
CA ASN A 129 -6.73 -5.52 12.15
C ASN A 129 -7.47 -6.04 10.91
N ARG A 130 -8.74 -5.66 10.72
CA ARG A 130 -9.47 -6.00 9.49
C ARG A 130 -8.90 -5.32 8.25
N LEU A 131 -8.47 -4.06 8.36
CA LEU A 131 -7.82 -3.35 7.27
C LEU A 131 -6.42 -3.93 6.99
N PHE A 132 -5.67 -4.28 8.03
CA PHE A 132 -4.39 -4.97 7.93
C PHE A 132 -4.54 -6.27 7.13
N ASN A 133 -5.45 -7.16 7.55
CA ASN A 133 -5.69 -8.44 6.88
C ASN A 133 -6.05 -8.26 5.41
N ARG A 134 -6.86 -7.24 5.10
CA ARG A 134 -7.20 -6.90 3.71
C ARG A 134 -5.98 -6.50 2.90
N VAL A 135 -5.17 -5.58 3.43
CA VAL A 135 -3.95 -5.10 2.75
C VAL A 135 -2.96 -6.24 2.56
N MET A 136 -2.67 -7.02 3.60
CA MET A 136 -1.69 -8.11 3.52
C MET A 136 -2.16 -9.24 2.60
N THR A 137 -3.46 -9.54 2.56
CA THR A 137 -4.04 -10.48 1.58
C THR A 137 -3.84 -9.97 0.15
N ALA A 138 -4.12 -8.69 -0.11
CA ALA A 138 -3.93 -8.10 -1.44
C ALA A 138 -2.46 -8.11 -1.86
N VAL A 139 -1.53 -7.76 -0.95
CA VAL A 139 -0.08 -7.82 -1.19
C VAL A 139 0.35 -9.24 -1.55
N THR A 140 -0.11 -10.24 -0.79
CA THR A 140 0.23 -11.65 -1.01
C THR A 140 -0.32 -12.17 -2.34
N ALA A 141 -1.52 -11.72 -2.72
CA ALA A 141 -2.15 -12.05 -4.00
C ALA A 141 -1.55 -11.30 -5.20
N GLY A 142 -0.64 -10.34 -4.98
CA GLY A 142 -0.08 -9.48 -6.03
C GLY A 142 -1.06 -8.40 -6.53
N ASP A 143 -2.19 -8.18 -5.85
CA ASP A 143 -3.13 -7.11 -6.17
C ASP A 143 -2.64 -5.77 -5.60
N SER A 144 -1.68 -5.20 -6.33
CA SER A 144 -1.09 -3.91 -5.99
C SER A 144 -2.10 -2.75 -6.01
N THR A 145 -3.19 -2.86 -6.78
CA THR A 145 -4.20 -1.80 -6.86
C THR A 145 -5.01 -1.75 -5.57
N GLU A 146 -5.48 -2.91 -5.10
CA GLU A 146 -6.21 -3.00 -3.85
C GLU A 146 -5.32 -2.66 -2.65
N ALA A 147 -4.09 -3.18 -2.62
CA ALA A 147 -3.15 -2.86 -1.54
C ALA A 147 -2.91 -1.34 -1.44
N GLN A 148 -2.62 -0.66 -2.55
CA GLN A 148 -2.40 0.79 -2.56
C GLN A 148 -3.64 1.59 -2.15
N GLN A 149 -4.84 1.13 -2.53
CA GLN A 149 -6.08 1.80 -2.18
C GLN A 149 -6.36 1.78 -0.67
N PHE A 150 -6.09 0.66 0.01
CA PHE A 150 -6.41 0.49 1.42
C PHE A 150 -5.24 0.80 2.37
N MET A 151 -4.00 0.83 1.89
CA MET A 151 -2.80 1.05 2.72
C MET A 151 -2.88 2.31 3.62
N PRO A 152 -3.21 3.52 3.10
CA PRO A 152 -3.25 4.71 3.95
C PRO A 152 -4.34 4.63 5.03
N MET A 153 -5.44 3.92 4.72
CA MET A 153 -6.54 3.71 5.67
C MET A 153 -6.14 2.76 6.79
N ALA A 154 -5.39 1.70 6.48
CA ALA A 154 -4.89 0.73 7.45
C ALA A 154 -3.88 1.36 8.42
N ILE A 155 -2.87 2.08 7.91
CA ILE A 155 -1.90 2.82 8.73
C ILE A 155 -2.63 3.81 9.63
N GLY A 156 -3.48 4.67 9.06
CA GLY A 156 -4.22 5.65 9.84
C GLY A 156 -5.19 5.04 10.86
N ALA A 157 -5.64 3.80 10.68
CA ALA A 157 -6.48 3.11 11.65
C ALA A 157 -5.69 2.71 12.90
N TYR A 158 -4.49 2.14 12.73
CA TYR A 158 -3.60 1.84 13.85
C TYR A 158 -3.16 3.10 14.60
N GLU A 159 -2.80 4.17 13.89
CA GLU A 159 -2.42 5.44 14.52
C GLU A 159 -3.54 6.03 15.39
N ARG A 160 -4.80 5.91 14.97
CA ARG A 160 -5.96 6.34 15.77
C ARG A 160 -6.30 5.38 16.90
N ALA A 161 -5.88 4.12 16.81
CA ALA A 161 -6.14 3.09 17.79
C ALA A 161 -5.11 3.07 18.92
N ARG A 162 -4.05 3.89 18.84
CA ARG A 162 -3.06 4.07 19.91
C ARG A 162 -3.72 4.42 21.27
N PRO A 163 -3.16 3.95 22.40
CA PRO A 163 -1.93 3.14 22.51
C PRO A 163 -2.14 1.71 21.99
N LEU A 164 -1.10 1.16 21.36
CA LEU A 164 -1.08 -0.19 20.81
C LEU A 164 -0.25 -1.10 21.72
N ASP A 165 -0.57 -2.39 21.73
CA ASP A 165 0.30 -3.44 22.27
C ASP A 165 1.38 -3.83 21.24
N ASN A 166 2.27 -4.75 21.62
CA ASN A 166 3.39 -5.19 20.79
C ASN A 166 2.93 -5.78 19.45
N ASP A 167 1.85 -6.57 19.44
CA ASP A 167 1.17 -7.06 18.22
C ASP A 167 0.68 -5.91 17.31
N GLY A 168 -0.04 -4.93 17.85
CA GLY A 168 -0.53 -3.78 17.09
C GLY A 168 0.60 -2.92 16.51
N LEU A 169 1.67 -2.69 17.28
CA LEU A 169 2.88 -2.00 16.82
C LEU A 169 3.59 -2.79 15.71
N PHE A 170 3.68 -4.11 15.85
CA PHE A 170 4.29 -4.98 14.84
C PHE A 170 3.52 -4.89 13.51
N HIS A 171 2.19 -4.95 13.57
CA HIS A 171 1.34 -4.78 12.39
C HIS A 171 1.47 -3.39 11.75
N LEU A 172 1.54 -2.33 12.54
CA LEU A 172 1.74 -0.96 12.05
C LEU A 172 3.11 -0.83 11.35
N SER A 173 4.19 -1.34 11.96
CA SER A 173 5.53 -1.35 11.37
C SER A 173 5.55 -2.12 10.04
N MET A 174 4.88 -3.27 9.95
CA MET A 174 4.75 -4.01 8.70
C MET A 174 4.03 -3.22 7.59
N LEU A 175 2.93 -2.53 7.91
CA LEU A 175 2.21 -1.70 6.95
C LEU A 175 3.07 -0.52 6.48
N GLN A 176 3.73 0.18 7.40
CA GLN A 176 4.64 1.28 7.09
C GLN A 176 5.79 0.82 6.19
N ARG A 177 6.42 -0.33 6.49
CA ARG A 177 7.49 -0.91 5.65
C ARG A 177 6.96 -1.24 4.25
N THR A 178 5.80 -1.88 4.16
CA THR A 178 5.15 -2.20 2.88
C THR A 178 4.78 -0.93 2.08
N ALA A 179 4.49 0.17 2.77
CA ALA A 179 4.22 1.48 2.17
C ALA A 179 5.48 2.29 1.84
N MET A 180 6.69 1.73 2.01
CA MET A 180 7.98 2.40 1.87
C MET A 180 8.15 3.60 2.83
N GLN A 181 7.47 3.58 3.98
CA GLN A 181 7.64 4.53 5.09
C GLN A 181 8.66 3.95 6.08
N LEU A 182 9.88 3.71 5.59
CA LEU A 182 10.85 2.84 6.26
C LEU A 182 11.35 3.41 7.60
N GLU A 183 11.56 4.73 7.69
CA GLU A 183 11.94 5.37 8.95
C GLU A 183 10.85 5.21 10.02
N ALA A 184 9.58 5.43 9.65
CA ALA A 184 8.45 5.25 10.56
C ALA A 184 8.27 3.78 10.96
N ALA A 185 8.52 2.85 10.03
CA ALA A 185 8.51 1.42 10.30
C ALA A 185 9.56 1.01 11.32
N LEU A 186 10.78 1.57 11.21
CA LEU A 186 11.86 1.34 12.17
C LEU A 186 11.50 1.92 13.54
N GLU A 187 11.07 3.19 13.61
CA GLU A 187 10.67 3.84 14.86
C GLU A 187 9.55 3.08 15.58
N THR A 188 8.51 2.66 14.83
CA THR A 188 7.41 1.86 15.39
C THR A 188 7.87 0.49 15.89
N ALA A 189 8.86 -0.13 15.23
CA ALA A 189 9.44 -1.39 15.71
C ALA A 189 10.30 -1.18 16.96
N GLU A 190 10.99 -0.05 17.06
CA GLU A 190 11.76 0.34 18.25
C GLU A 190 10.85 0.59 19.46
N GLU A 191 9.61 1.08 19.29
CA GLU A 191 8.63 1.19 20.37
C GLU A 191 8.35 -0.18 21.04
N ILE A 192 8.33 -1.28 20.28
CA ILE A 192 8.20 -2.64 20.82
C ILE A 192 9.43 -3.00 21.67
N LEU A 193 10.61 -2.56 21.25
CA LEU A 193 11.87 -2.84 21.92
C LEU A 193 12.12 -1.96 23.15
N GLU A 194 11.43 -0.81 23.25
CA GLU A 194 11.37 -0.02 24.47
C GLU A 194 10.59 -0.73 25.58
N ASP A 195 9.52 -1.46 25.24
CA ASP A 195 8.76 -2.30 26.17
C ASP A 195 9.50 -3.59 26.51
N ASN A 196 10.00 -4.30 25.48
CA ASN A 196 10.77 -5.52 25.63
C ASN A 196 11.91 -5.58 24.59
N SER A 197 13.13 -5.28 25.05
CA SER A 197 14.34 -5.25 24.20
C SER A 197 14.66 -6.57 23.49
N ASP A 198 14.07 -7.67 23.94
CA ASP A 198 14.34 -9.02 23.46
C ASP A 198 13.17 -9.56 22.62
N HIS A 199 12.16 -8.72 22.35
CA HIS A 199 10.96 -9.13 21.66
C HIS A 199 11.25 -9.53 20.20
N LEU A 200 11.02 -10.78 19.84
CA LEU A 200 11.43 -11.35 18.54
C LEU A 200 10.77 -10.64 17.35
N LEU A 201 9.50 -10.27 17.47
CA LEU A 201 8.80 -9.54 16.43
C LEU A 201 9.32 -8.11 16.28
N GLY A 202 9.67 -7.45 17.40
CA GLY A 202 10.27 -6.12 17.38
C GLY A 202 11.63 -6.13 16.71
N LEU A 203 12.49 -7.08 17.11
CA LEU A 203 13.82 -7.27 16.52
C LEU A 203 13.72 -7.59 15.01
N SER A 204 12.79 -8.47 14.61
CA SER A 204 12.57 -8.80 13.20
C SER A 204 12.12 -7.58 12.40
N ALA A 205 11.15 -6.83 12.91
CA ALA A 205 10.62 -5.64 12.23
C ALA A 205 11.68 -4.55 12.06
N ALA A 206 12.43 -4.26 13.13
CA ALA A 206 13.50 -3.27 13.13
C ALA A 206 14.65 -3.67 12.20
N ALA A 207 15.08 -4.93 12.24
CA ALA A 207 16.12 -5.44 11.34
C ALA A 207 15.70 -5.30 9.87
N LYS A 208 14.49 -5.74 9.51
CA LYS A 208 13.96 -5.64 8.13
C LYS A 208 13.86 -4.20 7.64
N ALA A 209 13.34 -3.29 8.47
CA ALA A 209 13.29 -1.88 8.13
C ALA A 209 14.69 -1.29 7.94
N ALA A 210 15.65 -1.62 8.81
CA ALA A 210 17.04 -1.19 8.69
C ALA A 210 17.74 -1.74 7.43
N VAL A 211 17.46 -2.98 7.02
CA VAL A 211 17.95 -3.53 5.74
C VAL A 211 17.44 -2.72 4.57
N GLU A 212 16.13 -2.44 4.51
CA GLU A 212 15.52 -1.69 3.40
C GLU A 212 15.97 -0.22 3.37
N LEU A 213 16.40 0.33 4.52
CA LEU A 213 17.02 1.66 4.65
C LEU A 213 18.51 1.71 4.24
N ASP A 214 19.09 0.59 3.81
CA ASP A 214 20.54 0.46 3.55
C ASP A 214 21.40 0.73 4.80
N ARG A 215 20.87 0.45 5.99
CA ARG A 215 21.55 0.58 7.30
C ARG A 215 21.98 -0.79 7.80
N GLY A 216 22.88 -1.41 7.03
CA GLY A 216 23.26 -2.80 7.26
C GLY A 216 23.91 -3.05 8.62
N ASP A 217 24.62 -2.08 9.19
CA ASP A 217 25.20 -2.15 10.55
C ASP A 217 24.13 -2.19 11.63
N ILE A 218 23.09 -1.35 11.52
CA ILE A 218 21.94 -1.36 12.43
C ILE A 218 21.18 -2.68 12.31
N ALA A 219 20.92 -3.14 11.08
CA ALA A 219 20.27 -4.44 10.86
C ALA A 219 21.06 -5.60 11.47
N ALA A 220 22.39 -5.57 11.36
CA ALA A 220 23.25 -6.60 11.95
C ALA A 220 23.11 -6.66 13.47
N ALA A 221 23.08 -5.50 14.15
CA ALA A 221 22.91 -5.45 15.61
C ALA A 221 21.59 -6.11 16.07
N TYR A 222 20.48 -5.85 15.37
CA TYR A 222 19.20 -6.51 15.69
C TYR A 222 19.23 -8.01 15.42
N TYR A 223 19.80 -8.45 14.30
CA TYR A 223 19.91 -9.88 14.00
C TYR A 223 20.89 -10.62 14.93
N GLU A 224 21.96 -9.98 15.37
CA GLU A 224 22.83 -10.52 16.42
C GLU A 224 22.05 -10.71 17.73
N ARG A 225 21.24 -9.72 18.12
CA ARG A 225 20.37 -9.83 19.29
C ARG A 225 19.37 -10.97 19.14
N VAL A 226 18.75 -11.14 17.96
CA VAL A 226 17.88 -12.29 17.66
C VAL A 226 18.60 -13.60 17.96
N LEU A 227 19.81 -13.81 17.44
CA LEU A 227 20.53 -15.07 17.65
C LEU A 227 20.87 -15.33 19.12
N GLU A 228 21.12 -14.27 19.88
CA GLU A 228 21.39 -14.37 21.32
C GLU A 228 20.14 -14.77 22.12
N VAL A 229 18.97 -14.19 21.81
CA VAL A 229 17.76 -14.34 22.65
C VAL A 229 16.75 -15.35 22.12
N TYR A 230 16.89 -15.83 20.88
CA TYR A 230 15.86 -16.65 20.23
C TYR A 230 15.41 -17.84 21.09
N GLY A 231 16.37 -18.59 21.63
CA GLY A 231 16.08 -19.81 22.41
C GLY A 231 15.23 -19.51 23.65
N SER A 232 15.63 -18.51 24.43
CA SER A 232 14.90 -18.13 25.64
C SER A 232 13.58 -17.41 25.36
N GLN A 233 13.46 -16.72 24.22
CA GLN A 233 12.24 -16.02 23.83
C GLN A 233 11.17 -16.96 23.30
N ILE A 234 11.52 -17.93 22.45
CA ILE A 234 10.53 -18.86 21.90
C ILE A 234 9.95 -19.80 22.97
N GLU A 235 10.67 -20.03 24.07
CA GLU A 235 10.21 -20.82 25.23
C GLU A 235 9.22 -20.09 26.14
N GLN A 236 9.00 -18.78 25.95
CA GLN A 236 8.10 -17.99 26.81
C GLN A 236 6.61 -18.13 26.43
N ASP A 237 6.27 -18.88 25.38
CA ASP A 237 4.89 -19.11 24.93
C ASP A 237 4.07 -17.81 24.79
N ILE A 238 4.71 -16.73 24.31
CA ILE A 238 4.04 -15.45 24.09
C ILE A 238 3.02 -15.63 22.96
N ALA A 239 1.76 -15.25 23.22
CA ALA A 239 0.65 -15.50 22.30
C ALA A 239 0.89 -14.92 20.89
N GLU A 240 1.40 -13.68 20.81
CA GLU A 240 1.69 -13.05 19.53
C GLU A 240 2.81 -13.76 18.74
N TYR A 241 3.74 -14.45 19.39
CA TYR A 241 4.72 -15.28 18.66
C TYR A 241 4.05 -16.47 17.96
N MET A 242 2.99 -17.02 18.55
CA MET A 242 2.22 -18.11 17.94
C MET A 242 1.34 -17.61 16.79
N ASP A 243 0.71 -16.45 16.98
CA ASP A 243 -0.09 -15.81 15.94
C ASP A 243 0.77 -15.42 14.72
N HIS A 244 2.07 -15.18 14.95
CA HIS A 244 3.08 -14.87 13.94
C HIS A 244 4.11 -16.00 13.73
N ALA A 245 3.73 -17.26 13.97
CA ALA A 245 4.63 -18.42 13.90
C ALA A 245 5.49 -18.49 12.63
N PRO A 246 4.97 -18.25 11.40
CA PRO A 246 5.81 -18.28 10.20
C PRO A 246 6.97 -17.27 10.22
N ILE A 247 6.82 -16.15 10.94
CA ILE A 247 7.87 -15.15 11.07
C ILE A 247 8.85 -15.58 12.15
N THR A 248 8.37 -15.94 13.33
CA THR A 248 9.22 -16.33 14.46
C THR A 248 9.99 -17.62 14.16
N ASP A 249 9.37 -18.64 13.56
CA ASP A 249 10.01 -19.92 13.21
C ASP A 249 11.18 -19.77 12.23
N ASN A 250 11.08 -18.83 11.29
CA ASN A 250 12.12 -18.59 10.28
C ASN A 250 13.16 -17.55 10.71
N LEU A 251 12.90 -16.80 11.79
CA LEU A 251 13.68 -15.61 12.14
C LEU A 251 15.14 -15.92 12.46
N ARG A 252 15.44 -17.06 13.11
CA ARG A 252 16.82 -17.47 13.37
C ARG A 252 17.59 -17.70 12.07
N THR A 253 17.01 -18.46 11.14
CA THR A 253 17.64 -18.75 9.85
C THR A 253 17.81 -17.49 9.01
N GLU A 254 16.82 -16.57 9.05
CA GLU A 254 16.93 -15.27 8.40
C GLU A 254 18.11 -14.45 8.95
N ALA A 255 18.25 -14.40 10.28
CA ALA A 255 19.36 -13.71 10.95
C ALA A 255 20.73 -14.32 10.60
N GLU A 256 20.86 -15.65 10.64
CA GLU A 256 22.08 -16.37 10.25
C GLU A 256 22.46 -16.07 8.79
N ALA A 257 21.49 -16.09 7.87
CA ALA A 257 21.71 -15.81 6.46
C ALA A 257 22.15 -14.38 6.21
N PHE A 258 21.52 -13.40 6.88
CA PHE A 258 21.91 -12.00 6.76
C PHE A 258 23.34 -11.78 7.26
N LEU A 259 23.68 -12.28 8.45
CA LEU A 259 25.00 -12.07 9.05
C LEU A 259 26.11 -12.82 8.30
N GLY A 260 25.83 -14.00 7.77
CA GLY A 260 26.80 -14.80 6.99
C GLY A 260 27.03 -14.29 5.57
N GLY A 261 26.14 -13.43 5.04
CA GLY A 261 26.26 -12.84 3.70
C GLY A 261 27.02 -11.51 3.65
N ARG A 262 27.52 -11.03 4.79
CA ARG A 262 28.25 -9.75 4.92
C ARG A 262 29.74 -9.89 4.66
#